data_AF-A0A844G616-F1
#
_entry.id   AF-A0A844G616-F1
#
_cell.length_a   1.000
_cell.length_b   1.000
_cell.length_c   1.000
_cell.angle_alpha   90.00
_cell.angle_beta   90.00
_cell.angle_gamma   90.00
#
_symmetry.space_group_name_H-M   'P 1'
#
loop_
_entity.id
_entity.type
_entity.pdbx_description
1 polymer ?
#
loop_
_entity_poly.entity_id
_entity_poly.type
_entity_poly.pdbx_seq_one_letter_code
_entity_poly.pdbx_strand_id
1 'polypeptide(L)'
;MADNTSIEERCPGTCCEGGFALGRHMTVEFYDCDPKALADAELVKTVFLRAAEKSGATVIDANFHEFEPQGVSGVVVISESHFAVHAWPEHDYAAVDLFTCGDKVDFEVAIDVIAKGIKSAQWIVSSVMNRGIVGNNGVERLVPVIEGRNCRFSLSWEERFLSSRAHALSASIDIYECRAPWIGSSEALRKFALDFAEKLGLEPRGEWRVNPSEAGFFAWVLPLKDGGLSGRIDLARKAAYLDLFVAGFFDPRKAAEFATFELGGNYYRMQPHVRQ
;
A
#
# COMPACT_ATOMS: atom_id res chain seq x y z
N MET A 1 44.91 0.83 12.17
CA MET A 1 44.53 -0.58 12.05
C MET A 1 43.30 -0.74 12.92
N ALA A 2 42.12 -0.79 12.30
CA ALA A 2 40.86 -0.93 13.04
C ALA A 2 40.68 -2.41 13.39
N ASP A 3 40.54 -2.66 14.69
CA ASP A 3 40.30 -3.97 15.28
C ASP A 3 38.94 -4.51 14.82
N ASN A 4 38.95 -5.76 14.40
CA ASN A 4 37.91 -6.44 13.64
C ASN A 4 37.16 -7.42 14.56
N THR A 5 36.61 -6.90 15.66
CA THR A 5 35.84 -7.70 16.61
C THR A 5 34.37 -7.72 16.20
N SER A 6 33.89 -8.93 15.91
CA SER A 6 32.54 -9.23 15.43
C SER A 6 31.46 -8.79 16.41
N ILE A 7 30.30 -8.46 15.86
CA ILE A 7 29.06 -8.02 16.55
C ILE A 7 28.52 -9.08 17.54
N GLU A 8 29.10 -10.27 17.60
CA GLU A 8 28.67 -11.41 18.42
C GLU A 8 28.87 -11.21 19.93
N GLU A 9 29.73 -10.29 20.38
CA GLU A 9 30.05 -10.14 21.82
C GLU A 9 29.09 -9.24 22.62
N ARG A 10 28.03 -8.68 22.01
CA ARG A 10 27.07 -7.79 22.71
C ARG A 10 25.73 -8.42 23.11
N CYS A 11 25.52 -9.71 22.84
CA CYS A 11 24.37 -10.44 23.35
C CYS A 11 24.86 -11.42 24.43
N PRO A 12 24.66 -11.13 25.73
CA PRO A 12 24.91 -12.14 26.75
C PRO A 12 23.96 -13.30 26.45
N GLY A 13 24.54 -14.49 26.22
CA GLY A 13 23.87 -15.70 25.73
C GLY A 13 22.85 -16.35 26.69
N THR A 14 22.08 -15.55 27.41
CA THR A 14 21.09 -15.99 28.42
C THR A 14 19.72 -15.33 28.27
N CYS A 15 19.46 -14.52 27.23
CA CYS A 15 18.13 -13.92 27.03
C CYS A 15 17.01 -14.93 26.67
N CYS A 16 17.34 -16.21 26.47
CA CYS A 16 16.39 -17.24 26.01
C CYS A 16 15.92 -18.20 27.11
N GLU A 17 16.42 -18.10 28.34
CA GLU A 17 15.99 -19.00 29.44
C GLU A 17 14.96 -18.31 30.34
N GLY A 18 13.68 -18.66 30.17
CA GLY A 18 12.65 -18.48 31.23
C GLY A 18 11.51 -17.50 30.97
N GLY A 19 11.41 -16.85 29.82
CA GLY A 19 10.28 -15.96 29.50
C GLY A 19 9.07 -16.70 28.93
N PHE A 20 7.89 -16.52 29.53
CA PHE A 20 6.60 -17.05 29.03
C PHE A 20 5.85 -15.95 28.28
N ALA A 21 5.48 -16.16 27.02
CA ALA A 21 4.67 -15.20 26.25
C ALA A 21 3.19 -15.57 26.31
N LEU A 22 2.32 -14.59 26.60
CA LEU A 22 0.87 -14.79 26.62
C LEU A 22 0.27 -15.00 25.23
N GLY A 23 0.92 -14.46 24.18
CA GLY A 23 0.47 -14.65 22.82
C GLY A 23 1.54 -14.42 21.76
N ARG A 24 1.18 -14.74 20.51
CA ARG A 24 2.03 -14.60 19.33
C ARG A 24 1.30 -13.79 18.28
N HIS A 25 1.94 -12.73 17.80
CA HIS A 25 1.40 -11.83 16.79
C HIS A 25 2.28 -11.87 15.54
N MET A 26 1.68 -12.14 14.40
CA MET A 26 2.33 -12.19 13.10
C MET A 26 1.72 -11.14 12.18
N THR A 27 2.57 -10.34 11.53
CA THR A 27 2.14 -9.45 10.45
C THR A 27 2.55 -10.06 9.12
N VAL A 28 1.60 -10.09 8.18
CA VAL A 28 1.74 -10.76 6.88
C VAL A 28 1.33 -9.79 5.79
N GLU A 29 2.21 -9.66 4.80
CA GLU A 29 2.03 -8.84 3.61
C GLU A 29 1.60 -9.75 2.45
N PHE A 30 0.46 -9.48 1.83
CA PHE A 30 0.00 -10.19 0.64
C PHE A 30 0.09 -9.27 -0.58
N TYR A 31 0.76 -9.75 -1.62
CA TYR A 31 0.99 -9.05 -2.88
C TYR A 31 0.35 -9.80 -4.06
N ASP A 32 0.20 -9.09 -5.18
CA ASP A 32 -0.36 -9.60 -6.43
C ASP A 32 -1.70 -10.33 -6.19
N CYS A 33 -2.55 -9.73 -5.36
CA CYS A 33 -3.88 -10.24 -5.03
C CYS A 33 -4.87 -9.95 -6.16
N ASP A 34 -6.02 -10.62 -6.17
CA ASP A 34 -7.11 -10.24 -7.07
C ASP A 34 -7.77 -8.95 -6.54
N PRO A 35 -7.64 -7.80 -7.21
CA PRO A 35 -8.19 -6.55 -6.70
C PRO A 35 -9.72 -6.57 -6.57
N LYS A 36 -10.42 -7.41 -7.36
CA LYS A 36 -11.87 -7.60 -7.18
C LYS A 36 -12.19 -8.31 -5.88
N ALA A 37 -11.33 -9.23 -5.45
CA ALA A 37 -11.49 -9.90 -4.18
C ALA A 37 -11.21 -8.94 -3.01
N LEU A 38 -10.20 -8.08 -3.16
CA LEU A 38 -9.84 -7.07 -2.16
C LEU A 38 -10.88 -5.95 -1.98
N ALA A 39 -11.72 -5.73 -2.99
CA ALA A 39 -12.78 -4.72 -2.95
C ALA A 39 -14.14 -5.26 -2.43
N ASP A 40 -14.27 -6.57 -2.19
CA ASP A 40 -15.53 -7.20 -1.76
C ASP A 40 -15.47 -7.51 -0.26
N ALA A 41 -16.09 -6.66 0.56
CA ALA A 41 -16.04 -6.80 2.02
C ALA A 41 -16.64 -8.12 2.53
N GLU A 42 -17.69 -8.65 1.88
CA GLU A 42 -18.33 -9.90 2.28
C GLU A 42 -17.49 -11.12 1.88
N LEU A 43 -16.83 -11.07 0.73
CA LEU A 43 -15.84 -12.09 0.35
C LEU A 43 -14.68 -12.11 1.34
N VAL A 44 -14.06 -10.96 1.61
CA VAL A 44 -12.93 -10.87 2.55
C VAL A 44 -13.35 -11.36 3.93
N LYS A 45 -14.52 -10.95 4.43
CA LYS A 45 -15.10 -11.46 5.67
C LYS A 45 -15.21 -12.98 5.68
N THR A 46 -15.75 -13.56 4.62
CA THR A 46 -15.90 -15.02 4.48
C THR A 46 -14.55 -15.73 4.50
N VAL A 47 -13.55 -15.17 3.81
CA VAL A 47 -12.18 -15.70 3.78
C VAL A 47 -11.56 -15.69 5.18
N PHE A 48 -11.68 -14.58 5.90
CA PHE A 48 -11.09 -14.42 7.23
C PHE A 48 -11.78 -15.28 8.30
N LEU A 49 -13.11 -15.40 8.24
CA LEU A 49 -13.85 -16.34 9.10
C LEU A 49 -13.40 -17.78 8.86
N ARG A 50 -13.23 -18.17 7.59
CA ARG A 50 -12.74 -19.50 7.22
C ARG A 50 -11.30 -19.72 7.66
N ALA A 51 -10.44 -18.70 7.56
CA ALA A 51 -9.07 -18.77 8.03
C ALA A 51 -9.00 -18.97 9.55
N ALA A 52 -9.80 -18.23 10.30
CA ALA A 52 -9.94 -18.40 11.74
C ALA A 52 -10.39 -19.83 12.09
N GLU A 53 -11.47 -20.31 11.49
CA GLU A 53 -11.97 -21.67 11.72
C GLU A 53 -10.94 -22.75 11.38
N LYS A 54 -10.30 -22.67 10.21
CA LYS A 54 -9.34 -23.67 9.74
C LYS A 54 -8.04 -23.69 10.52
N SER A 55 -7.61 -22.53 11.02
CA SER A 55 -6.44 -22.42 11.89
C SER A 55 -6.70 -22.94 13.31
N GLY A 56 -7.95 -23.25 13.67
CA GLY A 56 -8.33 -23.68 15.03
C GLY A 56 -8.70 -22.53 15.97
N ALA A 57 -8.79 -21.30 15.46
CA ALA A 57 -9.26 -20.16 16.25
C ALA A 57 -10.78 -20.24 16.48
N THR A 58 -11.21 -19.81 17.66
CA THR A 58 -12.64 -19.68 17.99
C THR A 58 -13.10 -18.26 17.70
N VAL A 59 -14.00 -18.08 16.73
CA VAL A 59 -14.54 -16.78 16.37
C VAL A 59 -15.58 -16.31 17.39
N ILE A 60 -15.50 -15.04 17.79
CA ILE A 60 -16.46 -14.37 18.67
C ILE A 60 -17.34 -13.41 17.86
N ASP A 61 -16.72 -12.56 17.03
CA ASP A 61 -17.42 -11.57 16.21
C ASP A 61 -16.58 -11.21 14.97
N ALA A 62 -17.21 -10.60 13.97
CA ALA A 62 -16.53 -10.12 12.77
C ALA A 62 -17.19 -8.85 12.21
N ASN A 63 -16.37 -7.84 11.93
CA ASN A 63 -16.82 -6.58 11.33
C ASN A 63 -15.92 -6.22 10.15
N PHE A 64 -16.53 -5.94 9.00
CA PHE A 64 -15.86 -5.60 7.76
C PHE A 64 -16.56 -4.39 7.16
N HIS A 65 -15.77 -3.44 6.67
CA HIS A 65 -16.22 -2.20 6.09
C HIS A 65 -15.58 -2.01 4.72
N GLU A 66 -16.44 -1.75 3.74
CA GLU A 66 -16.05 -1.34 2.40
C GLU A 66 -15.97 0.19 2.35
N PHE A 67 -14.88 0.71 1.80
CA PHE A 67 -14.66 2.15 1.63
C PHE A 67 -14.99 2.61 0.21
N GLU A 68 -15.35 3.88 0.09
CA GLU A 68 -15.50 4.58 -1.19
C GLU A 68 -14.19 5.32 -1.53
N PRO A 69 -13.64 5.20 -2.76
CA PRO A 69 -14.20 4.51 -3.92
C PRO A 69 -13.95 2.99 -3.95
N GLN A 70 -13.01 2.48 -3.14
CA GLN A 70 -12.74 1.05 -2.98
C GLN A 70 -11.91 0.79 -1.72
N GLY A 71 -11.76 -0.49 -1.38
CA GLY A 71 -10.90 -0.97 -0.29
C GLY A 71 -11.71 -1.53 0.85
N VAL A 72 -11.09 -2.43 1.61
CA VAL A 72 -11.75 -3.13 2.72
C VAL A 72 -10.87 -3.04 3.95
N SER A 73 -11.47 -2.70 5.09
CA SER A 73 -10.88 -2.98 6.40
C SER A 73 -11.78 -3.91 7.17
N GLY A 74 -11.19 -4.86 7.89
CA GLY A 74 -11.98 -5.75 8.70
C GLY A 74 -11.20 -6.42 9.81
N VAL A 75 -11.96 -6.93 10.77
CA VAL A 75 -11.45 -7.62 11.94
C VAL A 75 -12.36 -8.80 12.26
N VAL A 76 -11.75 -9.94 12.53
CA VAL A 76 -12.37 -11.09 13.18
C VAL A 76 -11.84 -11.14 14.60
N VAL A 77 -12.72 -10.90 15.57
CA VAL A 77 -12.41 -11.08 16.98
C VAL A 77 -12.46 -12.57 17.28
N ILE A 78 -11.36 -13.12 17.77
CA ILE A 78 -11.28 -14.52 18.21
C ILE A 78 -11.12 -14.57 19.72
N SER A 79 -11.34 -15.74 20.33
CA SER A 79 -11.09 -15.96 21.75
C SER A 79 -9.67 -15.48 22.09
N GLU A 80 -9.62 -14.35 22.81
CA GLU A 80 -8.41 -13.73 23.38
C GLU A 80 -7.50 -12.94 22.41
N SER A 81 -7.91 -12.58 21.19
CA SER A 81 -7.09 -11.73 20.27
C SER A 81 -7.86 -11.30 19.00
N HIS A 82 -7.27 -11.37 17.79
CA HIS A 82 -7.92 -10.98 16.54
C HIS A 82 -7.13 -11.39 15.29
N PHE A 83 -7.84 -11.55 14.17
CA PHE A 83 -7.29 -11.44 12.82
C PHE A 83 -7.80 -10.15 12.19
N ALA A 84 -6.93 -9.32 11.62
CA ALA A 84 -7.32 -8.05 10.99
C ALA A 84 -6.72 -7.90 9.59
N VAL A 85 -7.37 -7.09 8.76
CA VAL A 85 -6.94 -6.81 7.39
C VAL A 85 -7.24 -5.38 6.97
N HIS A 86 -6.30 -4.83 6.22
CA HIS A 86 -6.47 -3.62 5.42
C HIS A 86 -6.07 -3.94 3.98
N ALA A 87 -7.00 -3.74 3.04
CA ALA A 87 -6.82 -4.07 1.64
C ALA A 87 -6.85 -2.81 0.76
N TRP A 88 -5.89 -2.73 -0.15
CA TRP A 88 -5.75 -1.68 -1.17
C TRP A 88 -5.83 -2.30 -2.56
N PRO A 89 -7.04 -2.42 -3.14
CA PRO A 89 -7.23 -2.98 -4.48
C PRO A 89 -6.41 -2.27 -5.57
N GLU A 90 -6.17 -0.96 -5.46
CA GLU A 90 -5.33 -0.20 -6.40
C GLU A 90 -3.86 -0.66 -6.44
N HIS A 91 -3.44 -1.43 -5.45
CA HIS A 91 -2.07 -1.92 -5.29
C HIS A 91 -1.99 -3.45 -5.27
N ASP A 92 -3.09 -4.14 -5.55
CA ASP A 92 -3.18 -5.61 -5.47
C ASP A 92 -2.63 -6.15 -4.13
N TYR A 93 -2.85 -5.40 -3.04
CA TYR A 93 -2.14 -5.56 -1.77
C TYR A 93 -3.07 -5.62 -0.56
N ALA A 94 -2.75 -6.50 0.39
CA ALA A 94 -3.40 -6.56 1.69
C ALA A 94 -2.37 -6.70 2.83
N ALA A 95 -2.51 -5.85 3.84
CA ALA A 95 -1.81 -5.97 5.12
C ALA A 95 -2.66 -6.75 6.10
N VAL A 96 -2.10 -7.79 6.72
CA VAL A 96 -2.84 -8.71 7.59
C VAL A 96 -2.13 -8.90 8.93
N ASP A 97 -2.89 -8.77 10.00
CA ASP A 97 -2.46 -9.04 11.37
C ASP A 97 -3.10 -10.35 11.84
N LEU A 98 -2.30 -11.34 12.22
CA LEU A 98 -2.74 -12.59 12.83
C LEU A 98 -2.23 -12.64 14.27
N PHE A 99 -3.10 -12.38 15.22
CA PHE A 99 -2.76 -12.43 16.64
C PHE A 99 -3.55 -13.55 17.31
N THR A 100 -2.85 -14.42 18.07
CA THR A 100 -3.43 -15.43 18.94
C THR A 100 -2.86 -15.39 20.37
N CYS A 101 -3.63 -15.85 21.34
CA CYS A 101 -3.14 -16.24 22.65
C CYS A 101 -3.04 -17.77 22.72
N GLY A 102 -1.92 -18.29 23.23
CA GLY A 102 -1.64 -19.73 23.28
C GLY A 102 -1.11 -20.34 21.97
N ASP A 103 -1.13 -21.67 21.91
CA ASP A 103 -0.44 -22.50 20.91
C ASP A 103 -1.40 -23.27 19.97
N LYS A 104 -2.71 -23.00 20.07
CA LYS A 104 -3.74 -23.76 19.34
C LYS A 104 -4.01 -23.28 17.92
N VAL A 105 -3.51 -22.09 17.55
CA VAL A 105 -3.76 -21.49 16.24
C VAL A 105 -2.59 -21.78 15.30
N ASP A 106 -2.89 -22.42 14.18
CA ASP A 106 -1.94 -22.67 13.09
C ASP A 106 -1.90 -21.48 12.13
N PHE A 107 -0.83 -20.69 12.22
CA PHE A 107 -0.61 -19.51 11.37
C PHE A 107 -0.41 -19.88 9.89
N GLU A 108 0.22 -21.00 9.58
CA GLU A 108 0.48 -21.39 8.19
C GLU A 108 -0.83 -21.73 7.49
N VAL A 109 -1.73 -22.43 8.20
CA VAL A 109 -3.08 -22.73 7.70
C VAL A 109 -3.89 -21.44 7.52
N ALA A 110 -3.83 -20.50 8.48
CA ALA A 110 -4.51 -19.21 8.34
C ALA A 110 -4.03 -18.45 7.09
N ILE A 111 -2.70 -18.34 6.92
CA ILE A 111 -2.08 -17.65 5.78
C ILE A 111 -2.46 -18.32 4.46
N ASP A 112 -2.39 -19.65 4.37
CA ASP A 112 -2.72 -20.38 3.14
C ASP A 112 -4.19 -20.20 2.74
N VAL A 113 -5.11 -20.22 3.71
CA VAL A 113 -6.54 -19.96 3.46
C VAL A 113 -6.76 -18.53 2.99
N ILE A 114 -6.10 -17.54 3.62
CA ILE A 114 -6.20 -16.13 3.22
C ILE A 114 -5.63 -15.95 1.81
N ALA A 115 -4.40 -16.42 1.57
CA ALA A 115 -3.72 -16.33 0.27
C ALA A 115 -4.60 -16.85 -0.87
N LYS A 116 -5.18 -18.05 -0.69
CA LYS A 116 -6.08 -18.67 -1.67
C LYS A 116 -7.38 -17.89 -1.84
N GLY A 117 -7.93 -17.37 -0.74
CA GLY A 117 -9.19 -16.63 -0.73
C GLY A 117 -9.11 -15.30 -1.47
N ILE A 118 -8.06 -14.52 -1.23
CA ILE A 118 -7.80 -13.24 -1.92
C ILE A 118 -6.98 -13.40 -3.21
N LYS A 119 -6.66 -14.65 -3.58
CA LYS A 119 -5.85 -15.05 -4.75
C LYS A 119 -4.51 -14.32 -4.83
N SER A 120 -3.83 -14.18 -3.71
CA SER A 120 -2.48 -13.63 -3.66
C SER A 120 -1.48 -14.57 -4.31
N ALA A 121 -0.65 -14.05 -5.21
CA ALA A 121 0.43 -14.83 -5.82
C ALA A 121 1.67 -14.93 -4.89
N GLN A 122 1.88 -13.93 -4.04
CA GLN A 122 3.03 -13.86 -3.13
C GLN A 122 2.65 -13.30 -1.76
N TRP A 123 3.19 -13.89 -0.71
CA TRP A 123 3.05 -13.36 0.64
C TRP A 123 4.36 -13.41 1.42
N ILE A 124 4.53 -12.49 2.37
CA ILE A 124 5.73 -12.34 3.20
C ILE A 124 5.29 -12.18 4.65
N VAL A 125 5.87 -12.95 5.56
CA VAL A 125 5.77 -12.67 7.00
C VAL A 125 6.73 -11.54 7.32
N SER A 126 6.22 -10.33 7.54
CA SER A 126 7.03 -9.13 7.78
C SER A 126 7.57 -9.08 9.22
N SER A 127 6.81 -9.58 10.19
CA SER A 127 7.21 -9.63 11.59
C SER A 127 6.57 -10.79 12.35
N VAL A 128 7.28 -11.29 13.34
CA VAL A 128 6.76 -12.22 14.35
C VAL A 128 7.12 -11.67 15.72
N MET A 129 6.11 -11.45 16.56
CA MET A 129 6.27 -10.82 17.86
C MET A 129 5.63 -11.68 18.95
N ASN A 130 6.36 -11.91 20.04
CA ASN A 130 5.78 -12.43 21.27
C ASN A 130 5.09 -11.27 22.01
N ARG A 131 3.88 -11.50 22.50
CA ARG A 131 3.05 -10.51 23.20
C ARG A 131 2.88 -10.94 24.66
N GLY A 132 3.05 -10.00 25.57
CA GLY A 132 2.91 -10.25 27.01
C GLY A 132 3.95 -11.23 27.54
N ILE A 133 5.23 -10.86 27.49
CA ILE A 133 6.31 -11.64 28.10
C ILE A 133 6.22 -11.49 29.63
N VAL A 134 6.09 -12.61 30.34
CA VAL A 134 5.97 -12.72 31.79
C VAL A 134 7.09 -13.62 32.31
N GLY A 135 7.80 -13.16 33.34
CA GLY A 135 8.84 -13.92 34.05
C GLY A 135 8.35 -14.49 35.39
N ASN A 136 9.12 -15.39 35.99
CA ASN A 136 8.76 -16.07 37.25
C ASN A 136 8.70 -15.16 38.51
N ASN A 137 9.07 -13.88 38.42
CA ASN A 137 9.17 -12.96 39.58
C ASN A 137 8.26 -11.71 39.48
N GLY A 138 7.18 -11.76 38.70
CA GLY A 138 6.34 -10.61 38.36
C GLY A 138 6.58 -10.12 36.94
N VAL A 139 5.85 -9.09 36.50
CA VAL A 139 5.95 -8.54 35.13
C VAL A 139 7.33 -7.91 34.94
N GLU A 140 8.31 -8.70 34.51
CA GLU A 140 9.57 -8.18 34.00
C GLU A 140 9.30 -7.39 32.73
N ARG A 141 9.30 -6.06 32.83
CA ARG A 141 9.32 -5.13 31.68
C ARG A 141 10.70 -5.10 31.02
N LEU A 142 11.22 -6.26 30.68
CA LEU A 142 12.41 -6.38 29.85
C LEU A 142 12.03 -7.26 28.67
N VAL A 143 11.24 -6.68 27.76
CA VAL A 143 11.23 -7.18 26.39
C VAL A 143 12.48 -6.59 25.76
N PRO A 144 13.52 -7.39 25.41
CA PRO A 144 14.47 -6.92 24.44
C PRO A 144 13.67 -6.74 23.16
N VAL A 145 13.40 -5.48 22.81
CA VAL A 145 12.97 -5.17 21.45
C VAL A 145 14.17 -5.54 20.59
N ILE A 146 14.11 -6.70 19.94
CA ILE A 146 15.00 -6.97 18.81
C ILE A 146 14.51 -6.07 17.67
N GLU A 147 14.91 -4.80 17.72
CA GLU A 147 14.87 -3.86 16.60
C GLU A 147 16.00 -4.28 15.64
N GLY A 148 15.78 -5.41 14.97
CA GLY A 148 16.82 -6.19 14.31
C GLY A 148 16.57 -6.49 12.84
N ARG A 149 15.81 -5.64 12.14
CA ARG A 149 15.96 -5.36 10.69
C ARG A 149 15.56 -3.90 10.48
N ASN A 150 16.54 -3.03 10.28
CA ASN A 150 16.37 -1.63 9.90
C ASN A 150 15.83 -1.47 8.46
N CYS A 151 14.72 -2.12 8.13
CA CYS A 151 13.90 -1.75 6.99
C CYS A 151 12.53 -1.31 7.52
N ARG A 152 12.51 -0.16 8.21
CA ARG A 152 11.28 0.64 8.21
C ARG A 152 11.09 1.08 6.77
N PHE A 153 10.26 0.36 6.01
CA PHE A 153 9.78 0.88 4.74
C PHE A 153 9.03 2.16 5.05
N SER A 154 9.44 3.24 4.40
CA SER A 154 8.79 4.52 4.61
C SER A 154 7.34 4.44 4.14
N LEU A 155 6.42 4.85 5.01
CA LEU A 155 4.98 4.92 4.76
C LEU A 155 4.60 6.17 3.95
N SER A 156 5.53 7.10 3.74
CA SER A 156 5.31 8.30 2.94
C SER A 156 6.22 8.32 1.72
N TRP A 157 5.67 8.76 0.58
CA TRP A 157 6.48 8.95 -0.63
C TRP A 157 7.61 9.95 -0.42
N GLU A 158 7.41 10.93 0.46
CA GLU A 158 8.40 11.96 0.78
C GLU A 158 9.62 11.38 1.50
N GLU A 159 9.41 10.64 2.58
CA GLU A 159 10.49 9.96 3.29
C GLU A 159 11.16 8.88 2.43
N ARG A 160 10.42 8.16 1.58
CA ARG A 160 11.01 7.21 0.60
C ARG A 160 11.92 7.93 -0.40
N PHE A 161 11.48 9.07 -0.93
CA PHE A 161 12.26 9.90 -1.84
C PHE A 161 13.54 10.42 -1.17
N LEU A 162 13.43 10.95 0.05
CA LEU A 162 14.55 11.49 0.82
C LEU A 162 15.56 10.41 1.23
N SER A 163 15.08 9.27 1.76
CA SER A 163 15.94 8.17 2.25
C SER A 163 16.71 7.46 1.14
N SER A 164 16.13 7.37 -0.05
CA SER A 164 16.77 6.77 -1.23
C SER A 164 17.77 7.69 -1.93
N ARG A 165 17.91 8.95 -1.48
CA ARG A 165 18.74 10.00 -2.11
C ARG A 165 18.44 10.15 -3.60
N ALA A 166 17.17 10.04 -3.96
CA ALA A 166 16.71 10.11 -5.33
C ALA A 166 16.93 11.49 -5.93
N HIS A 167 17.24 11.54 -7.23
CA HIS A 167 17.30 12.78 -7.98
C HIS A 167 15.91 13.22 -8.47
N ALA A 168 15.05 12.27 -8.82
CA ALA A 168 13.74 12.56 -9.40
C ALA A 168 12.68 11.52 -8.98
N LEU A 169 11.42 11.89 -9.13
CA LEU A 169 10.27 11.00 -8.98
C LEU A 169 9.49 11.01 -10.28
N SER A 170 8.92 9.86 -10.64
CA SER A 170 7.96 9.76 -11.74
C SER A 170 6.77 8.92 -11.36
N ALA A 171 5.61 9.20 -11.93
CA ALA A 171 4.42 8.38 -11.77
C ALA A 171 3.69 8.25 -13.11
N SER A 172 3.33 7.02 -13.46
CA SER A 172 2.33 6.75 -14.50
C SER A 172 0.99 6.51 -13.81
N ILE A 173 -0.06 7.22 -14.25
CA ILE A 173 -1.39 7.23 -13.63
C ILE A 173 -2.42 6.95 -14.72
N ASP A 174 -3.10 5.82 -14.62
CA ASP A 174 -4.16 5.40 -15.54
C ASP A 174 -5.52 5.60 -14.85
N ILE A 175 -6.43 6.34 -15.47
CA ILE A 175 -7.74 6.69 -14.91
C ILE A 175 -8.81 6.13 -15.83
N TYR A 176 -9.78 5.44 -15.25
CA TYR A 176 -10.80 4.71 -16.00
C TYR A 176 -12.20 5.26 -15.71
N GLU A 177 -13.09 5.04 -16.69
CA GLU A 177 -14.47 5.53 -16.67
C GLU A 177 -14.61 7.05 -16.51
N CYS A 178 -13.76 7.81 -17.19
CA CYS A 178 -13.81 9.27 -17.16
C CYS A 178 -15.13 9.80 -17.74
N ARG A 179 -15.81 10.67 -16.99
CA ARG A 179 -17.15 11.20 -17.33
C ARG A 179 -17.18 12.71 -17.50
N ALA A 180 -16.07 13.40 -17.28
CA ALA A 180 -16.08 14.85 -17.36
C ALA A 180 -16.46 15.34 -18.78
N PRO A 181 -17.44 16.25 -18.91
CA PRO A 181 -18.01 16.63 -20.20
C PRO A 181 -17.02 17.41 -21.08
N TRP A 182 -15.95 17.92 -20.48
CA TRP A 182 -14.95 18.77 -21.12
C TRP A 182 -13.75 17.99 -21.69
N ILE A 183 -13.65 16.68 -21.46
CA ILE A 183 -12.49 15.82 -21.80
C ILE A 183 -12.12 15.86 -23.29
N GLY A 184 -13.06 16.23 -24.18
CA GLY A 184 -12.82 16.41 -25.62
C GLY A 184 -12.43 17.83 -26.05
N SER A 185 -12.24 18.76 -25.11
CA SER A 185 -11.88 20.15 -25.41
C SER A 185 -10.40 20.40 -25.14
N SER A 186 -9.67 20.85 -26.17
CA SER A 186 -8.25 21.20 -26.04
C SER A 186 -8.01 22.32 -25.02
N GLU A 187 -8.89 23.31 -24.98
CA GLU A 187 -8.79 24.44 -24.03
C GLU A 187 -9.03 23.99 -22.59
N ALA A 188 -10.01 23.12 -22.38
CA ALA A 188 -10.27 22.54 -21.05
C ALA A 188 -9.13 21.62 -20.60
N LEU A 189 -8.54 20.84 -21.52
CA LEU A 189 -7.37 20.01 -21.21
C LEU A 189 -6.15 20.84 -20.86
N ARG A 190 -5.95 21.98 -21.54
CA ARG A 190 -4.90 22.93 -21.17
C ARG A 190 -5.14 23.47 -19.75
N LYS A 191 -6.38 23.85 -19.42
CA LYS A 191 -6.73 24.30 -18.06
C LYS A 191 -6.46 23.21 -17.03
N PHE A 192 -6.94 21.99 -17.27
CA PHE A 192 -6.69 20.83 -16.42
C PHE A 192 -5.19 20.61 -16.16
N ALA A 193 -4.36 20.64 -17.21
CA ALA A 193 -2.92 20.43 -17.06
C ALA A 193 -2.25 21.51 -16.19
N LEU A 194 -2.70 22.76 -16.30
CA LEU A 194 -2.21 23.88 -15.49
C LEU A 194 -2.66 23.76 -14.03
N ASP A 195 -3.94 23.47 -13.80
CA ASP A 195 -4.49 23.28 -12.45
C ASP A 195 -3.84 22.08 -11.76
N PHE A 196 -3.53 21.01 -12.52
CA PHE A 196 -2.82 19.84 -12.03
C PHE A 196 -1.42 20.21 -11.55
N ALA A 197 -0.67 21.00 -12.33
CA ALA A 197 0.64 21.48 -11.94
C ALA A 197 0.56 22.36 -10.67
N GLU A 198 -0.39 23.30 -10.64
CA GLU A 198 -0.61 24.18 -9.48
C GLU A 198 -0.96 23.40 -8.21
N LYS A 199 -1.85 22.40 -8.30
CA LYS A 199 -2.27 21.56 -7.17
C LYS A 199 -1.09 20.83 -6.51
N LEU A 200 -0.09 20.46 -7.32
CA LEU A 200 1.12 19.77 -6.89
C LEU A 200 2.27 20.73 -6.55
N GLY A 201 2.08 22.05 -6.70
CA GLY A 201 3.13 23.05 -6.47
C GLY A 201 4.24 23.00 -7.53
N LEU A 202 3.93 22.52 -8.73
CA LEU A 202 4.87 22.39 -9.85
C LEU A 202 4.79 23.64 -10.74
N GLU A 203 5.94 24.16 -11.15
CA GLU A 203 6.04 25.37 -11.96
C GLU A 203 6.07 25.02 -13.47
N PRO A 204 5.05 25.37 -14.27
CA PRO A 204 5.09 25.17 -15.72
C PRO A 204 6.19 26.02 -16.36
N ARG A 205 6.97 25.43 -17.28
CA ARG A 205 8.06 26.13 -17.96
C ARG A 205 8.15 25.73 -19.43
N GLY A 206 7.42 26.45 -20.26
CA GLY A 206 7.32 26.22 -21.69
C GLY A 206 5.88 26.27 -22.16
N GLU A 207 5.69 26.03 -23.44
CA GLU A 207 4.35 26.00 -24.02
C GLU A 207 3.72 24.61 -23.84
N TRP A 208 2.49 24.59 -23.35
CA TRP A 208 1.64 23.42 -23.47
C TRP A 208 1.44 23.07 -24.94
N ARG A 209 1.60 21.81 -25.29
CA ARG A 209 1.45 21.31 -26.66
C ARG A 209 0.43 20.20 -26.69
N VAL A 210 -0.47 20.28 -27.65
CA VAL A 210 -1.31 19.16 -28.07
C VAL A 210 -0.76 18.64 -29.38
N ASN A 211 -0.47 17.34 -29.44
CA ASN A 211 -0.10 16.70 -30.69
C ASN A 211 -1.42 16.29 -31.39
N PRO A 212 -1.58 16.52 -32.71
CA PRO A 212 -2.82 16.16 -33.37
C PRO A 212 -2.99 14.65 -33.28
N SER A 213 -3.94 14.25 -32.46
CA SER A 213 -4.33 12.89 -32.24
C SER A 213 -5.51 12.57 -33.14
N GLU A 214 -5.56 11.32 -33.60
CA GLU A 214 -6.64 10.79 -34.42
C GLU A 214 -8.01 11.07 -33.80
N ALA A 215 -9.07 11.14 -34.61
CA ALA A 215 -10.43 11.38 -34.14
C ALA A 215 -10.76 10.47 -32.94
N GLY A 216 -11.04 11.07 -31.78
CA GLY A 216 -11.35 10.32 -30.54
C GLY A 216 -10.21 10.25 -29.51
N PHE A 217 -9.02 10.80 -29.80
CA PHE A 217 -7.90 10.86 -28.87
C PHE A 217 -7.45 12.30 -28.65
N PHE A 218 -6.86 12.58 -27.49
CA PHE A 218 -6.13 13.83 -27.18
C PHE A 218 -4.81 13.50 -26.50
N ALA A 219 -3.69 13.81 -27.16
CA ALA A 219 -2.36 13.66 -26.57
C ALA A 219 -1.72 15.03 -26.34
N TRP A 220 -1.21 15.27 -25.14
CA TRP A 220 -0.68 16.56 -24.75
C TRP A 220 0.53 16.45 -23.83
N VAL A 221 1.30 17.53 -23.79
CA VAL A 221 2.50 17.67 -22.96
C VAL A 221 2.53 19.09 -22.38
N LEU A 222 2.82 19.17 -21.09
CA LEU A 222 3.12 20.38 -20.35
C LEU A 222 4.56 20.30 -19.82
N PRO A 223 5.50 21.05 -20.42
CA PRO A 223 6.83 21.21 -19.86
C PRO A 223 6.77 21.87 -18.48
N LEU A 224 7.49 21.31 -17.51
CA LEU A 224 7.64 21.86 -16.16
C LEU A 224 9.09 22.33 -15.97
N LYS A 225 9.33 23.23 -15.02
CA LYS A 225 10.68 23.74 -14.72
C LYS A 225 11.68 22.63 -14.44
N ASP A 226 11.26 21.66 -13.65
CA ASP A 226 12.09 20.55 -13.21
C ASP A 226 11.61 19.21 -13.79
N GLY A 227 10.87 19.21 -14.91
CA GLY A 227 10.39 17.95 -15.50
C GLY A 227 9.30 18.12 -16.55
N GLY A 228 8.31 17.24 -16.54
CA GLY A 228 7.22 17.27 -17.50
C GLY A 228 6.00 16.48 -17.04
N LEU A 229 4.84 17.00 -17.40
CA LEU A 229 3.56 16.32 -17.28
C LEU A 229 3.05 16.05 -18.70
N SER A 230 2.68 14.81 -19.01
CA SER A 230 2.05 14.46 -20.27
C SER A 230 0.79 13.64 -20.03
N GLY A 231 -0.12 13.70 -20.99
CA GLY A 231 -1.34 12.92 -20.91
C GLY A 231 -1.84 12.49 -22.27
N ARG A 232 -2.53 11.35 -22.27
CA ARG A 232 -3.31 10.87 -23.40
C ARG A 232 -4.70 10.51 -22.92
N ILE A 233 -5.71 10.92 -23.68
CA ILE A 233 -7.10 10.58 -23.43
C ILE A 233 -7.63 9.76 -24.59
N ASP A 234 -8.33 8.68 -24.25
CA ASP A 234 -9.09 7.84 -25.16
C ASP A 234 -10.59 8.02 -24.87
N LEU A 235 -11.28 8.76 -25.74
CA LEU A 235 -12.71 9.05 -25.59
C LEU A 235 -13.59 7.80 -25.74
N ALA A 236 -13.16 6.82 -26.57
CA ALA A 236 -13.93 5.60 -26.80
C ALA A 236 -13.87 4.68 -25.58
N ARG A 237 -12.70 4.56 -24.95
CA ARG A 237 -12.50 3.79 -23.71
C ARG A 237 -12.88 4.55 -22.45
N LYS A 238 -13.14 5.87 -22.55
CA LYS A 238 -13.32 6.75 -21.39
C LYS A 238 -12.14 6.62 -20.41
N ALA A 239 -10.93 6.64 -20.95
CA ALA A 239 -9.71 6.45 -20.17
C ALA A 239 -8.73 7.60 -20.39
N ALA A 240 -7.99 7.95 -19.34
CA ALA A 240 -6.90 8.92 -19.39
C ALA A 240 -5.63 8.27 -18.84
N TYR A 241 -4.51 8.53 -19.49
CA TYR A 241 -3.20 8.00 -19.16
C TYR A 241 -2.29 9.20 -18.95
N LEU A 242 -1.80 9.40 -17.74
CA LEU A 242 -0.98 10.54 -17.36
C LEU A 242 0.40 10.06 -16.94
N ASP A 243 1.43 10.74 -17.42
CA ASP A 243 2.81 10.52 -17.01
C ASP A 243 3.35 11.82 -16.43
N LEU A 244 3.86 11.74 -15.20
CA LEU A 244 4.52 12.85 -14.52
C LEU A 244 5.96 12.47 -14.20
N PHE A 245 6.90 13.35 -14.52
CA PHE A 245 8.29 13.27 -14.10
C PHE A 245 8.69 14.61 -13.50
N VAL A 246 9.33 14.61 -12.33
CA VAL A 246 9.85 15.81 -11.67
C VAL A 246 11.20 15.48 -11.02
N ALA A 247 12.22 16.30 -11.30
CA ALA A 247 13.50 16.36 -10.60
C ALA A 247 13.28 17.02 -9.24
N GLY A 248 12.72 16.24 -8.32
CA GLY A 248 12.26 16.68 -7.01
C GLY A 248 11.13 15.79 -6.52
N PHE A 249 10.55 16.18 -5.39
CA PHE A 249 9.43 15.46 -4.81
C PHE A 249 8.09 16.04 -5.27
N PHE A 250 7.14 15.16 -5.57
CA PHE A 250 5.71 15.45 -5.58
C PHE A 250 4.99 14.27 -4.91
N ASP A 251 3.81 14.50 -4.35
CA ASP A 251 3.00 13.41 -3.80
C ASP A 251 2.22 12.71 -4.94
N PRO A 252 2.54 11.44 -5.27
CA PRO A 252 1.86 10.72 -6.36
C PRO A 252 0.39 10.44 -6.06
N ARG A 253 0.03 10.23 -4.80
CA ARG A 253 -1.36 9.98 -4.40
C ARG A 253 -2.20 11.23 -4.62
N LYS A 254 -1.70 12.38 -4.15
CA LYS A 254 -2.36 13.68 -4.38
C LYS A 254 -2.55 13.96 -5.87
N ALA A 255 -1.59 13.56 -6.70
CA ALA A 255 -1.65 13.69 -8.16
C ALA A 255 -2.77 12.82 -8.75
N ALA A 256 -2.84 11.54 -8.36
CA ALA A 256 -3.86 10.61 -8.85
C ALA A 256 -5.27 10.97 -8.39
N GLU A 257 -5.44 11.36 -7.12
CA GLU A 257 -6.74 11.78 -6.55
C GLU A 257 -7.27 13.03 -7.24
N PHE A 258 -6.41 14.02 -7.48
CA PHE A 258 -6.79 15.24 -8.19
C PHE A 258 -7.24 14.95 -9.62
N ALA A 259 -6.46 14.17 -10.40
CA ALA A 259 -6.85 13.86 -11.76
C ALA A 259 -8.11 12.99 -11.85
N THR A 260 -8.27 12.02 -10.95
CA THR A 260 -9.47 11.18 -10.90
C THR A 260 -10.71 12.04 -10.65
N PHE A 261 -10.63 12.97 -9.71
CA PHE A 261 -11.71 13.91 -9.41
C PHE A 261 -12.07 14.79 -10.62
N GLU A 262 -11.08 15.48 -11.20
CA GLU A 262 -11.32 16.42 -12.31
C GLU A 262 -11.85 15.72 -13.57
N LEU A 263 -11.33 14.54 -13.90
CA LEU A 263 -11.77 13.76 -15.05
C LEU A 263 -13.09 13.01 -14.80
N GLY A 264 -13.61 13.04 -13.58
CA GLY A 264 -14.78 12.25 -13.16
C GLY A 264 -14.55 10.77 -13.40
N GLY A 265 -13.34 10.28 -13.13
CA GLY A 265 -12.97 8.87 -13.20
C GLY A 265 -13.54 8.09 -12.01
N ASN A 266 -13.77 6.80 -12.20
CA ASN A 266 -14.31 5.93 -11.15
C ASN A 266 -13.20 5.28 -10.31
N TYR A 267 -12.11 4.87 -10.96
CA TYR A 267 -10.93 4.27 -10.32
C TYR A 267 -9.67 4.58 -11.13
N TYR A 268 -8.51 4.42 -10.49
CA TYR A 268 -7.21 4.63 -11.11
C TYR A 268 -6.20 3.52 -10.77
N ARG A 269 -5.18 3.38 -11.61
CA ARG A 269 -3.96 2.61 -11.33
C ARG A 269 -2.79 3.57 -11.34
N MET A 270 -1.79 3.34 -10.48
CA MET A 270 -0.62 4.20 -10.42
C MET A 270 0.66 3.39 -10.23
N GLN A 271 1.69 3.77 -10.98
CA GLN A 271 3.04 3.20 -10.90
C GLN A 271 4.06 4.30 -10.59
N PRO A 272 4.31 4.58 -9.30
CA PRO A 272 5.32 5.53 -8.87
C PRO A 272 6.72 4.89 -8.88
N HIS A 273 7.70 5.63 -9.38
CA HIS A 273 9.09 5.22 -9.47
C HIS A 273 10.02 6.32 -9.02
N VAL A 274 10.89 5.96 -8.09
CA VAL A 274 12.02 6.78 -7.66
C VAL A 274 13.14 6.67 -8.70
N ARG A 275 13.81 7.79 -9.02
CA ARG A 275 14.88 7.87 -10.02
C ARG A 275 16.18 8.28 -9.33
N GLN A 276 17.20 7.44 -9.44
CA GLN A 276 18.53 7.64 -8.88
C GLN A 276 19.48 8.28 -9.87
#